data_AF-A0AAC9LEJ1-F1
#
_entry.id   AF-A0AAC9LEJ1-F1
#
_cell.length_a   1.000
_cell.length_b   1.000
_cell.length_c   1.000
_cell.angle_alpha   90.00
_cell.angle_beta   90.00
_cell.angle_gamma   90.00
#
_symmetry.space_group_name_H-M   'P 1'
#
loop_
_entity.id
_entity.type
_entity.pdbx_description
1 polymer ?
#
loop_
_entity_poly.entity_id
_entity_poly.type
_entity_poly.pdbx_seq_one_letter_code
_entity_poly.pdbx_strand_id
1 'polypeptide(L)'
;MTTTPTPTPTATTDEPTRNPRLVTLIDTEADVPPSPPPMGMPADAEGLLITCVDVDTTSTNLTVEPILFEAHWLHTLRPARDVEGDVVIRVHTTASDTHVDIELLVAYQGRWEQAGVWNGLDTTWPVYVARTVSLIMRLDGDAARPMPRSTRPGHTDTN
;
A
#
# COMPACT_ATOMS: atom_id res chain seq x y z
N MET A 1 18.36 54.16 47.90
CA MET A 1 16.91 53.84 47.91
C MET A 1 16.77 52.53 47.16
N THR A 2 16.22 51.54 47.86
CA THR A 2 16.34 50.10 47.60
C THR A 2 14.94 49.56 47.36
N THR A 3 14.70 48.81 46.29
CA THR A 3 13.54 47.90 46.19
C THR A 3 13.83 46.68 45.30
N THR A 4 13.93 45.54 45.96
CA THR A 4 13.62 44.15 45.55
C THR A 4 13.25 43.47 46.90
N PRO A 5 12.37 42.45 47.06
CA PRO A 5 11.96 41.38 46.11
C PRO A 5 10.48 40.82 46.20
N THR A 6 10.05 39.97 45.23
CA THR A 6 9.31 38.63 45.32
C THR A 6 7.94 38.49 46.09
N PRO A 7 7.07 37.41 45.98
CA PRO A 7 6.91 36.19 45.13
C PRO A 7 5.51 35.85 44.49
N THR A 8 5.55 34.93 43.49
CA THR A 8 4.76 33.69 43.15
C THR A 8 3.30 33.44 43.64
N PRO A 9 2.47 32.68 42.86
CA PRO A 9 2.40 31.23 43.08
C PRO A 9 2.36 30.33 41.81
N THR A 10 2.79 29.10 42.08
CA THR A 10 2.90 27.87 41.29
C THR A 10 1.59 27.37 40.66
N ALA A 11 1.68 26.82 39.45
CA ALA A 11 0.87 25.67 39.03
C ALA A 11 1.73 24.73 38.17
N THR A 12 2.20 23.67 38.82
CA THR A 12 2.62 22.38 38.27
C THR A 12 1.54 21.80 37.35
N THR A 13 1.91 21.10 36.26
CA THR A 13 1.47 19.72 35.92
C THR A 13 1.57 19.43 34.41
N ASP A 14 2.16 18.26 34.13
CA ASP A 14 2.09 17.41 32.94
C ASP A 14 2.73 17.82 31.60
N GLU A 15 3.87 17.18 31.34
CA GLU A 15 4.14 16.53 30.05
C GLU A 15 3.00 15.52 29.71
N PRO A 16 2.62 15.31 28.43
CA PRO A 16 3.45 14.43 27.62
C PRO A 16 3.66 14.94 26.18
N THR A 17 4.92 14.85 25.75
CA THR A 17 5.37 14.46 24.41
C THR A 17 4.30 14.56 23.30
N ARG A 18 4.10 15.76 22.75
CA ARG A 18 3.57 15.89 21.39
C ARG A 18 4.74 16.16 20.48
N ASN A 19 5.33 15.08 20.00
CA ASN A 19 6.22 15.06 18.86
C ASN A 19 5.34 15.14 17.61
N PRO A 20 5.12 16.30 16.97
CA PRO A 20 4.75 16.27 15.57
C PRO A 20 6.00 15.82 14.84
N ARG A 21 6.18 14.50 14.69
CA ARG A 21 6.98 13.99 13.58
C ARG A 21 6.34 14.58 12.35
N LEU A 22 6.97 15.63 11.85
CA LEU A 22 6.70 16.27 10.59
C LEU A 22 6.61 15.12 9.58
N VAL A 23 5.40 14.86 9.11
CA VAL A 23 5.18 14.06 7.92
C VAL A 23 5.97 14.81 6.86
N THR A 24 7.12 14.27 6.50
CA THR A 24 7.82 14.71 5.30
C THR A 24 6.92 14.23 4.18
N LEU A 25 5.99 15.11 3.76
CA LEU A 25 5.46 15.07 2.41
C LEU A 25 6.70 15.16 1.54
N ILE A 26 7.11 14.01 1.03
CA ILE A 26 8.04 13.94 -0.07
C ILE A 26 7.23 14.47 -1.26
N ASP A 27 7.23 15.80 -1.38
CA ASP A 27 6.98 16.48 -2.63
C ASP A 27 8.15 16.10 -3.54
N THR A 28 7.94 15.07 -4.33
CA THR A 28 8.79 14.77 -5.46
C THR A 28 7.88 14.75 -6.67
N GLU A 29 7.53 15.96 -7.10
CA GLU A 29 7.22 16.26 -8.51
C GLU A 29 8.50 16.02 -9.33
N ALA A 30 8.92 14.76 -9.41
CA ALA A 30 9.70 14.32 -10.53
C ALA A 30 8.67 14.03 -11.62
N ASP A 31 8.66 14.86 -12.65
CA ASP A 31 8.10 14.59 -13.97
C ASP A 31 8.82 13.37 -14.55
N VAL A 32 8.60 12.21 -13.94
CA VAL A 32 8.98 10.92 -14.45
C VAL A 32 7.94 10.63 -15.52
N PRO A 33 8.32 10.56 -16.80
CA PRO A 33 7.37 10.14 -17.82
C PRO A 33 6.79 8.80 -17.36
N PRO A 34 5.46 8.59 -17.46
CA PRO A 34 4.85 7.34 -17.02
C PRO A 34 5.65 6.21 -17.67
N SER A 35 6.35 5.43 -16.85
CA SER A 35 7.14 4.31 -17.36
C SER A 35 6.18 3.48 -18.22
N PRO A 36 6.51 3.16 -19.48
CA PRO A 36 5.64 2.33 -20.29
C PRO A 36 5.29 1.09 -19.44
N PRO A 37 4.00 0.69 -19.38
CA PRO A 37 3.59 -0.47 -18.60
C PRO A 37 4.54 -1.59 -18.97
N PRO A 38 5.17 -2.30 -18.03
CA PRO A 38 6.40 -2.99 -18.36
C PRO A 38 6.07 -4.16 -19.31
N MET A 39 6.26 -3.92 -20.61
CA MET A 39 5.68 -4.70 -21.71
C MET A 39 6.44 -5.99 -22.01
N GLY A 40 7.31 -6.40 -21.10
CA GLY A 40 8.03 -7.66 -21.15
C GLY A 40 8.68 -7.88 -19.80
N MET A 41 8.46 -9.06 -19.24
CA MET A 41 9.20 -9.49 -18.05
C MET A 41 10.69 -9.55 -18.39
N PRO A 42 11.57 -8.86 -17.64
CA PRO A 42 13.01 -9.07 -17.76
C PRO A 42 13.31 -10.57 -17.65
N ALA A 43 14.25 -11.07 -18.45
CA ALA A 43 14.54 -12.51 -18.53
C ALA A 43 14.98 -13.12 -17.18
N ASP A 44 15.42 -12.28 -16.25
CA ASP A 44 15.89 -12.59 -14.90
C ASP A 44 14.93 -12.11 -13.79
N ALA A 45 13.76 -11.60 -14.14
CA ALA A 45 12.72 -11.30 -13.16
C ALA A 45 11.97 -12.58 -12.78
N GLU A 46 11.45 -12.63 -11.55
CA GLU A 46 10.54 -13.67 -11.04
C GLU A 46 9.11 -13.15 -10.82
N GLY A 47 8.93 -11.83 -10.79
CA GLY A 47 7.62 -11.19 -10.64
C GLY A 47 7.72 -9.67 -10.56
N LEU A 48 6.57 -9.01 -10.59
CA LEU A 48 6.39 -7.57 -10.53
C LEU A 48 5.68 -7.23 -9.21
N LEU A 49 6.41 -6.68 -8.25
CA LEU A 49 5.85 -6.23 -6.96
C LEU A 49 5.08 -4.93 -7.16
N ILE A 50 3.81 -4.93 -6.79
CA ILE A 50 3.00 -3.72 -6.81
C ILE A 50 3.27 -2.91 -5.54
N THR A 51 3.71 -1.66 -5.71
CA THR A 51 3.94 -0.73 -4.61
C THR A 51 2.78 0.23 -4.42
N CYS A 52 2.11 0.61 -5.51
CA CYS A 52 0.93 1.45 -5.45
C CYS A 52 -0.01 1.17 -6.63
N VAL A 53 -1.32 1.20 -6.35
CA VAL A 53 -2.33 1.22 -7.40
C VAL A 53 -3.46 2.16 -7.01
N ASP A 54 -3.87 3.01 -7.93
CA ASP A 54 -5.08 3.82 -7.81
C ASP A 54 -5.93 3.69 -9.07
N VAL A 55 -7.23 3.62 -8.87
CA VAL A 55 -8.21 3.37 -9.93
C VAL A 55 -9.42 4.25 -9.72
N ASP A 56 -10.07 4.67 -10.81
CA ASP A 56 -11.35 5.36 -10.70
C ASP A 56 -12.44 4.40 -10.19
N THR A 57 -12.76 4.53 -8.91
CA THR A 57 -13.77 3.72 -8.24
C THR A 57 -15.21 4.12 -8.59
N THR A 58 -15.41 5.23 -9.29
CA THR A 58 -16.75 5.67 -9.74
C THR A 58 -17.23 4.89 -10.95
N SER A 59 -16.31 4.28 -11.69
CA SER A 59 -16.63 3.40 -12.81
C SER A 59 -17.23 2.07 -12.34
N THR A 60 -18.34 1.67 -12.96
CA THR A 60 -18.95 0.35 -12.73
C THR A 60 -18.35 -0.74 -13.62
N ASN A 61 -17.46 -0.38 -14.55
CA ASN A 61 -16.84 -1.33 -15.47
C ASN A 61 -15.93 -2.31 -14.72
N LEU A 62 -15.87 -3.54 -15.25
CA LEU A 62 -14.98 -4.57 -14.71
C LEU A 62 -13.51 -4.24 -14.95
N THR A 63 -13.21 -3.61 -16.09
CA THR A 63 -11.92 -3.02 -16.41
C THR A 63 -11.93 -1.53 -16.10
N VAL A 64 -10.83 -1.04 -15.56
CA VAL A 64 -10.66 0.38 -15.22
C VAL A 64 -9.26 0.78 -15.58
N GLU A 65 -9.13 1.95 -16.22
CA GLU A 65 -7.82 2.52 -16.47
C GLU A 65 -7.25 2.99 -15.12
N PRO A 66 -6.08 2.49 -14.70
CA PRO A 66 -5.48 2.92 -13.46
C PRO A 66 -5.06 4.39 -13.56
N ILE A 67 -5.39 5.17 -12.54
CA ILE A 67 -4.88 6.54 -12.35
C ILE A 67 -3.39 6.47 -11.98
N LEU A 68 -3.02 5.47 -11.19
CA LEU A 68 -1.65 5.16 -10.79
C LEU A 68 -1.45 3.64 -10.81
N PHE A 69 -0.35 3.19 -11.39
CA PHE A 69 0.07 1.78 -11.34
C PHE A 69 1.59 1.75 -11.18
N GLU A 70 2.05 1.71 -9.93
CA GLU A 70 3.46 1.71 -9.58
C GLU A 70 3.89 0.31 -9.16
N ALA A 71 4.97 -0.17 -9.77
CA ALA A 71 5.47 -1.50 -9.53
C ALA A 71 6.97 -1.62 -9.83
N HIS A 72 7.61 -2.62 -9.22
CA HIS A 72 9.03 -2.88 -9.37
C HIS A 72 9.29 -4.35 -9.68
N TRP A 73 10.18 -4.62 -10.64
CA TRP A 73 10.59 -5.98 -10.96
C TRP A 73 11.40 -6.59 -9.82
N LEU A 74 11.02 -7.79 -9.41
CA LEU A 74 11.74 -8.61 -8.46
C LEU A 74 12.51 -9.69 -9.22
N HIS A 75 13.79 -9.82 -8.94
CA HIS A 75 14.63 -10.93 -9.42
C HIS A 75 14.56 -12.17 -8.53
N THR A 76 14.02 -12.04 -7.33
CA THR A 76 13.86 -13.15 -6.39
C THR A 76 12.64 -12.91 -5.53
N LEU A 77 11.73 -13.88 -5.51
CA LEU A 77 10.55 -13.83 -4.65
C LEU A 77 10.94 -14.20 -3.22
N ARG A 78 10.81 -13.23 -2.29
CA ARG A 78 11.04 -13.50 -0.87
C ARG A 78 10.00 -14.48 -0.31
N PRO A 79 10.29 -15.23 0.76
CA PRO A 79 9.29 -16.04 1.45
C PRO A 79 8.12 -15.17 1.92
N ALA A 80 6.88 -15.56 1.64
CA ALA A 80 5.68 -14.77 1.95
C ALA A 80 5.59 -14.33 3.43
N ARG A 81 6.08 -15.15 4.35
CA ARG A 81 6.15 -14.83 5.79
C ARG A 81 6.97 -13.58 6.14
N ASP A 82 7.89 -13.18 5.26
CA ASP A 82 8.78 -12.03 5.46
C ASP A 82 8.22 -10.76 4.79
N VAL A 83 7.13 -10.89 4.02
CA VAL A 83 6.55 -9.85 3.16
C VAL A 83 5.01 -9.91 3.16
N GLU A 84 4.42 -10.19 4.32
CA GLU A 84 2.97 -10.31 4.47
C GLU A 84 2.25 -9.05 3.93
N GLY A 85 1.21 -9.26 3.11
CA GLY A 85 0.46 -8.19 2.44
C GLY A 85 1.04 -7.77 1.09
N ASP A 86 2.28 -8.16 0.73
CA ASP A 86 2.85 -7.84 -0.58
C ASP A 86 2.03 -8.52 -1.70
N VAL A 87 1.83 -7.77 -2.78
CA VAL A 87 1.11 -8.21 -3.97
C VAL A 87 2.07 -8.28 -5.15
N VAL A 88 2.18 -9.45 -5.77
CA VAL A 88 3.11 -9.71 -6.87
C VAL A 88 2.36 -10.23 -8.09
N ILE A 89 2.70 -9.68 -9.25
CA ILE A 89 2.23 -10.16 -10.55
C ILE A 89 3.33 -10.99 -11.22
N ARG A 90 3.02 -12.21 -11.62
CA ARG A 90 3.86 -13.01 -12.50
C ARG A 90 3.33 -12.92 -13.92
N VAL A 91 4.23 -12.61 -14.85
CA VAL A 91 3.92 -12.46 -16.27
C VAL A 91 4.56 -13.61 -17.02
N HIS A 92 3.75 -14.51 -17.57
CA HIS A 92 4.21 -15.60 -18.41
C HIS A 92 4.04 -15.20 -19.87
N THR A 93 5.15 -15.02 -20.58
CA THR A 93 5.13 -14.75 -22.03
C THR A 93 4.64 -15.98 -22.77
N THR A 94 3.62 -15.83 -23.62
CA THR A 94 3.15 -16.91 -24.47
C THR A 94 4.03 -17.04 -25.72
N ALA A 95 3.89 -18.14 -26.48
CA ALA A 95 4.64 -18.36 -27.73
C ALA A 95 4.39 -17.28 -28.79
N SER A 96 3.28 -16.54 -28.68
CA SER A 96 3.07 -15.28 -29.37
C SER A 96 3.56 -14.15 -28.47
N ASP A 97 4.69 -13.53 -28.81
CA ASP A 97 5.30 -12.38 -28.09
C ASP A 97 4.37 -11.16 -27.93
N THR A 98 3.13 -11.25 -28.39
CA THR A 98 2.08 -10.23 -28.32
C THR A 98 1.06 -10.47 -27.20
N HIS A 99 1.06 -11.66 -26.57
CA HIS A 99 0.13 -12.01 -25.49
C HIS A 99 0.87 -12.58 -24.28
N VAL A 100 0.33 -12.28 -23.11
CA VAL A 100 0.85 -12.71 -21.81
C VAL A 100 -0.24 -13.37 -20.97
N ASP A 101 0.16 -14.38 -20.21
CA ASP A 101 -0.65 -14.92 -19.13
C ASP A 101 -0.16 -14.31 -17.82
N ILE A 102 -1.09 -13.93 -16.96
CA ILE A 102 -0.83 -13.22 -15.72
C ILE A 102 -1.38 -14.00 -14.55
N GLU A 103 -0.51 -14.23 -13.57
CA GLU A 103 -0.86 -14.77 -12.27
C GLU A 103 -0.66 -13.68 -11.21
N LEU A 104 -1.69 -13.41 -10.43
CA LEU A 104 -1.65 -12.48 -9.30
C LEU A 104 -1.52 -13.25 -8.00
N LEU A 105 -0.47 -12.95 -7.24
CA LEU A 105 -0.14 -13.57 -5.96
C LEU A 105 -0.20 -12.54 -4.84
N VAL A 106 -0.70 -12.96 -3.68
CA VAL A 106 -0.69 -12.18 -2.43
C VAL A 106 0.00 -12.97 -1.34
N ALA A 107 0.89 -12.32 -0.58
CA ALA A 107 1.47 -12.92 0.60
C ALA A 107 0.45 -12.90 1.74
N TYR A 108 -0.09 -14.06 2.11
CA TYR A 108 -1.10 -14.20 3.15
C TYR A 108 -0.83 -15.42 4.03
N GLN A 109 -0.84 -15.22 5.34
CA GLN A 109 -0.53 -16.19 6.39
C GLN A 109 0.78 -16.97 6.13
N GLY A 110 1.81 -16.26 5.65
CA GLY A 110 3.11 -16.85 5.35
C GLY A 110 3.16 -17.74 4.12
N ARG A 111 2.15 -17.68 3.24
CA ARG A 111 2.11 -18.37 1.94
C ARG A 111 1.82 -17.38 0.82
N TRP A 112 2.30 -17.70 -0.38
CA TRP A 112 1.88 -17.00 -1.59
C TRP A 112 0.57 -17.63 -2.05
N GLU A 113 -0.54 -16.91 -1.91
CA GLU A 113 -1.86 -17.34 -2.31
C GLU A 113 -2.22 -16.72 -3.67
N GLN A 114 -2.85 -17.50 -4.53
CA GLN A 114 -3.26 -17.05 -5.85
C GLN A 114 -4.57 -16.24 -5.74
N ALA A 115 -4.49 -14.95 -6.07
CA ALA A 115 -5.63 -14.04 -6.02
C ALA A 115 -6.35 -13.89 -7.37
N GLY A 116 -5.70 -14.25 -8.48
CA GLY A 116 -6.32 -14.23 -9.81
C GLY A 116 -5.40 -14.74 -10.91
N VAL A 117 -5.99 -15.22 -12.01
CA VAL A 117 -5.28 -15.62 -13.23
C VAL A 117 -6.03 -15.09 -14.45
N TRP A 118 -5.28 -14.57 -15.41
CA TRP A 118 -5.78 -14.10 -16.70
C TRP A 118 -4.87 -14.64 -17.80
N ASN A 119 -5.45 -15.12 -18.89
CA ASN A 119 -4.67 -15.74 -19.96
C ASN A 119 -4.89 -14.99 -21.28
N GLY A 120 -3.86 -14.95 -22.11
CA GLY A 120 -3.91 -14.37 -23.45
C GLY A 120 -4.25 -12.87 -23.42
N LEU A 121 -3.73 -12.13 -22.46
CA LEU A 121 -3.91 -10.68 -22.40
C LEU A 121 -2.89 -9.98 -23.30
N ASP A 122 -3.30 -8.91 -23.98
CA ASP A 122 -2.40 -8.08 -24.76
C ASP A 122 -1.64 -7.07 -23.87
N THR A 123 -0.95 -6.11 -24.48
CA THR A 123 -0.18 -5.07 -23.78
C THR A 123 -1.03 -4.16 -22.88
N THR A 124 -2.36 -4.21 -22.98
CA THR A 124 -3.28 -3.45 -22.14
C THR A 124 -3.67 -4.19 -20.85
N TRP A 125 -3.08 -5.36 -20.59
CA TRP A 125 -3.33 -6.18 -19.41
C TRP A 125 -3.42 -5.44 -18.05
N PRO A 126 -2.69 -4.33 -17.77
CA PRO A 126 -2.82 -3.64 -16.49
C PRO A 126 -4.25 -3.18 -16.17
N VAL A 127 -5.05 -2.81 -17.19
CA VAL A 127 -6.44 -2.36 -16.98
C VAL A 127 -7.38 -3.48 -16.51
N TYR A 128 -6.99 -4.73 -16.73
CA TYR A 128 -7.74 -5.92 -16.33
C TYR A 128 -7.46 -6.32 -14.88
N VAL A 129 -6.24 -6.06 -14.39
CA VAL A 129 -5.82 -6.48 -13.05
C VAL A 129 -5.87 -5.34 -12.03
N ALA A 130 -5.76 -4.08 -12.46
CA ALA A 130 -5.66 -2.91 -11.59
C ALA A 130 -6.78 -2.85 -10.54
N ARG A 131 -8.03 -3.14 -10.94
CA ARG A 131 -9.17 -3.15 -10.01
C ARG A 131 -9.01 -4.20 -8.92
N THR A 132 -8.64 -5.42 -9.30
CA THR A 132 -8.44 -6.53 -8.36
C THR A 132 -7.31 -6.23 -7.39
N VAL A 133 -6.17 -5.72 -7.90
CA VAL A 133 -5.03 -5.31 -7.08
C VAL A 133 -5.43 -4.21 -6.10
N SER A 134 -6.17 -3.20 -6.56
CA SER A 134 -6.66 -2.10 -5.71
C SER A 134 -7.56 -2.59 -4.58
N LEU A 135 -8.44 -3.55 -4.88
CA LEU A 135 -9.30 -4.16 -3.87
C LEU A 135 -8.50 -4.95 -2.83
N ILE A 136 -7.51 -5.74 -3.25
CA ILE A 136 -6.66 -6.52 -2.34
C ILE A 136 -5.87 -5.58 -1.42
N MET A 137 -5.19 -4.59 -1.98
CA MET A 137 -4.40 -3.63 -1.19
C MET A 137 -5.27 -2.81 -0.22
N ARG A 138 -6.52 -2.49 -0.60
CA ARG A 138 -7.47 -1.82 0.30
C ARG A 138 -7.95 -2.72 1.44
N LEU A 139 -8.21 -4.00 1.17
CA LEU A 139 -8.63 -4.95 2.20
C LEU A 139 -7.54 -5.19 3.24
N ASP A 140 -6.29 -5.28 2.80
CA ASP A 140 -5.14 -5.39 3.70
C ASP A 140 -4.96 -4.11 4.54
N GLY A 141 -5.05 -2.94 3.90
CA GLY A 141 -4.99 -1.65 4.58
C GLY A 141 -6.11 -1.41 5.61
N ASP A 142 -7.32 -1.92 5.37
CA ASP A 142 -8.44 -1.83 6.33
C ASP A 142 -8.26 -2.81 7.50
N ALA A 143 -7.76 -4.02 7.25
CA ALA A 143 -7.44 -4.99 8.30
C ALA A 143 -6.32 -4.50 9.23
N ALA A 144 -5.36 -3.73 8.70
CA ALA A 144 -4.30 -3.10 9.46
C ALA A 144 -4.76 -1.90 10.31
N ARG A 145 -6.00 -1.41 10.13
CA ARG A 145 -6.52 -0.28 10.90
C ARG A 145 -6.90 -0.74 12.32
N PRO A 146 -6.18 -0.30 13.37
CA PRO A 146 -6.62 -0.59 14.74
C PRO A 146 -7.99 0.05 14.94
N MET A 147 -9.00 -0.77 15.30
CA MET A 147 -10.27 -0.25 15.80
C MET A 147 -9.96 0.77 16.91
N PRO A 148 -10.59 1.96 16.90
CA PRO A 148 -10.53 2.83 18.06
C PRO A 148 -11.05 2.01 19.25
N ARG A 149 -10.18 1.74 20.21
CA ARG A 149 -10.57 1.07 21.45
C ARG A 149 -11.71 1.89 22.03
N SER A 150 -12.93 1.35 22.02
CA SER A 150 -14.05 1.96 22.74
C SER A 150 -13.65 2.07 24.20
N THR A 151 -13.28 3.28 24.60
CA THR A 151 -13.05 3.62 26.01
C THR A 151 -14.38 3.38 26.71
N ARG A 152 -14.51 2.23 27.36
CA ARG A 152 -15.64 1.91 28.24
C ARG A 152 -15.67 3.01 29.30
N PRO A 153 -16.70 3.86 29.36
CA PRO A 153 -16.78 4.88 30.41
C PRO A 153 -16.84 4.16 31.75
N GLY A 154 -15.81 4.40 32.55
CA GLY A 154 -15.63 3.84 33.88
C GLY A 154 -16.74 4.31 34.80
N HIS A 155 -17.40 3.32 35.37
CA HIS A 155 -18.22 3.37 36.56
C HIS A 155 -17.45 4.08 37.69
N THR A 156 -17.88 5.27 38.09
CA THR A 156 -17.49 5.84 39.39
C THR A 156 -18.59 5.54 40.38
N ASP A 157 -18.36 4.50 41.17
CA ASP A 157 -18.82 4.42 42.55
C ASP A 157 -18.20 5.59 43.33
N THR A 158 -19.02 6.34 44.06
CA THR A 158 -18.53 7.21 45.13
C THR A 158 -19.40 7.00 46.36
N ASN A 159 -18.74 6.57 47.42
CA ASN A 159 -19.18 6.43 48.81
C ASN A 159 -19.42 7.78 49.49
#